data_AF-A0A8J6XKM6-F1
#
_entry.id   AF-A0A8J6XKM6-F1
#
_cell.length_a   1.000
_cell.length_b   1.000
_cell.length_c   1.000
_cell.angle_alpha   90.00
_cell.angle_beta   90.00
_cell.angle_gamma   90.00
#
_symmetry.space_group_name_H-M   'P 1'
#
loop_
_entity.id
_entity.type
_entity.pdbx_description
1 polymer ?
#
loop_
_entity_poly.entity_id
_entity_poly.type
_entity_poly.pdbx_seq_one_letter_code
_entity_poly.pdbx_strand_id
1 'polypeptide(L)' 'MLTLKRKNLTYLMLALLGLGYFSAISSLEVNDFFKSEIALIPIQLVTIIYLNYQRSHRHYPSIEADN' A
#
# COMPACT_ATOMS: atom_id res chain seq x y z
N MET A 1 -23.02 20.40 -4.53
CA MET A 1 -22.71 19.20 -5.35
C MET A 1 -21.37 18.64 -4.89
N LEU A 2 -21.31 18.06 -3.68
CA LEU A 2 -20.13 17.41 -3.11
C LEU A 2 -20.29 15.90 -3.27
N THR A 3 -20.38 15.44 -4.51
CA THR A 3 -20.21 14.04 -4.85
C THR A 3 -18.72 13.72 -4.76
N LEU A 4 -18.20 13.73 -3.53
CA LEU A 4 -16.90 13.15 -3.22
C LEU A 4 -17.04 11.67 -3.57
N LYS A 5 -16.69 11.30 -4.81
CA LYS A 5 -16.68 9.90 -5.26
C LYS A 5 -15.92 9.14 -4.18
N ARG A 6 -16.52 8.11 -3.56
CA ARG A 6 -15.89 7.29 -2.50
C ARG A 6 -14.42 6.99 -2.78
N LYS A 7 -14.08 6.78 -4.05
CA LYS A 7 -12.72 6.63 -4.57
C LYS A 7 -11.75 7.74 -4.12
N ASN A 8 -12.12 9.02 -4.23
CA ASN A 8 -11.31 10.16 -3.77
C ASN A 8 -11.17 10.20 -2.25
N LEU A 9 -12.20 9.78 -1.49
CA LEU A 9 -12.10 9.68 -0.03
C LEU A 9 -11.06 8.62 0.37
N THR A 10 -11.06 7.47 -0.31
CA THR A 10 -10.06 6.41 -0.09
C THR A 10 -8.65 6.90 -0.40
N TYR A 11 -8.44 7.60 -1.52
CA TYR A 11 -7.13 8.19 -1.84
C TYR A 11 -6.69 9.24 -0.82
N LEU A 12 -7.62 10.09 -0.35
CA LEU A 12 -7.35 11.08 0.69
C LEU A 12 -6.92 10.41 2.00
N MET A 13 -7.62 9.36 2.42
CA MET A 13 -7.27 8.59 3.63
C MET A 13 -5.89 7.94 3.49
N LEU A 14 -5.58 7.35 2.34
CA LEU A 14 -4.25 6.79 2.06
C LEU A 14 -3.15 7.87 2.10
N ALA A 15 -3.41 9.05 1.52
CA ALA A 15 -2.47 10.16 1.54
C ALA A 15 -2.22 10.66 2.97
N LEU A 16 -3.27 10.79 3.79
CA LEU A 16 -3.15 11.18 5.19
C LEU A 16 -2.39 10.13 6.01
N LEU A 17 -2.63 8.84 5.76
CA LEU A 17 -1.92 7.75 6.42
C LEU A 17 -0.41 7.79 6.09
N GLY A 18 -0.07 7.98 4.81
CA GLY A 18 1.31 8.10 4.35
C GLY A 18 2.00 9.34 4.93
N LEU A 19 1.31 10.48 4.99
CA LEU A 19 1.81 11.70 5.59
C LEU A 19 2.08 11.53 7.08
N GLY A 20 1.15 10.91 7.82
CA GLY A 20 1.32 10.62 9.25
C GLY A 20 2.48 9.67 9.52
N TYR A 21 2.62 8.62 8.71
CA TYR A 21 3.72 7.66 8.79
C TYR A 21 5.08 8.34 8.54
N PHE A 22 5.18 9.12 7.46
CA PHE A 22 6.42 9.85 7.13
C PHE A 22 6.76 10.89 8.19
N SER A 23 5.76 11.60 8.73
CA SER A 23 5.97 12.60 9.78
C SER A 23 6.47 11.97 11.08
N ALA A 24 5.89 10.83 11.48
CA ALA A 24 6.33 10.07 12.66
C ALA A 24 7.77 9.58 12.49
N ILE A 25 8.11 9.02 11.33
CA ILE A 25 9.49 8.60 11.02
C ILE A 25 10.42 9.80 11.01
N SER A 26 10.03 10.93 10.41
CA SER A 26 10.84 12.14 10.36
C SER A 26 11.19 12.68 11.75
N SER A 27 10.25 12.59 12.70
CA SER A 27 10.46 13.00 14.10
C SER A 27 11.26 12.00 14.94
N LEU A 28 11.45 10.77 14.46
CA LEU A 28 12.22 9.77 15.16
C LEU A 28 13.72 10.10 15.05
N GLU A 29 14.38 10.36 16.19
CA GLU A 29 15.84 10.52 16.31
C GLU A 29 16.56 9.16 16.24
N VAL A 30 16.28 8.38 15.19
CA VAL A 30 17.00 7.15 14.88
C VAL A 30 18.10 7.48 13.89
N ASN A 31 19.20 6.74 13.96
CA ASN A 31 20.28 6.81 12.98
C ASN A 31 19.73 6.77 11.54
N ASP A 32 20.23 7.68 10.69
CA ASP A 32 19.72 7.92 9.33
C ASP A 32 19.66 6.66 8.48
N PHE A 33 20.54 5.69 8.73
CA PHE A 33 20.51 4.38 8.09
C PHE A 33 19.18 3.65 8.34
N PHE A 34 18.81 3.44 9.60
CA PHE A 34 17.56 2.78 9.98
C PHE A 34 16.34 3.61 9.61
N LYS A 35 16.46 4.95 9.63
CA LYS A 35 15.39 5.86 9.21
C LYS A 35 15.01 5.64 7.74
N SER A 36 16.02 5.46 6.88
CA SER A 36 15.81 5.19 5.45
C SER A 36 15.20 3.80 5.19
N GLU A 37 15.59 2.79 5.96
CA GLU A 37 15.06 1.43 5.84
C GLU A 37 13.59 1.37 6.25
N ILE A 38 13.23 2.02 7.36
CA ILE A 38 11.84 2.11 7.82
C ILE A 38 11.00 2.90 6.81
N ALA A 39 11.54 3.99 6.23
CA ALA A 39 10.82 4.75 5.20
C ALA A 39 10.44 3.93 3.96
N LEU A 40 11.15 2.83 3.67
CA LEU A 40 10.88 1.95 2.52
C LEU A 40 9.86 0.84 2.83
N ILE A 41 9.54 0.57 4.10
CA ILE A 41 8.58 -0.47 4.51
C ILE A 41 7.22 -0.37 3.77
N PRO A 42 6.61 0.82 3.57
CA PRO A 42 5.33 0.92 2.87
C PRO A 42 5.40 0.42 1.43
N ILE A 43 6.49 0.73 0.72
CA ILE A 43 6.72 0.27 -0.66
C ILE A 43 6.93 -1.24 -0.70
N GLN A 44 7.70 -1.78 0.26
CA GLN A 44 7.92 -3.22 0.37
C GLN A 44 6.59 -3.97 0.64
N LEU A 45 5.75 -3.45 1.52
CA LEU A 45 4.41 -4.00 1.81
C LEU A 45 3.52 -4.04 0.57
N VAL A 46 3.44 -2.93 -0.17
CA VAL A 46 2.67 -2.86 -1.43
C VAL A 46 3.19 -3.87 -2.44
N THR A 47 4.51 -4.03 -2.54
CA THR A 47 5.14 -4.99 -3.45
C THR A 47 4.78 -6.43 -3.09
N ILE A 48 4.83 -6.78 -1.81
CA ILE A 48 4.45 -8.12 -1.32
C ILE A 48 2.96 -8.40 -1.58
N ILE A 49 2.08 -7.42 -1.31
CA ILE A 49 0.64 -7.55 -1.58
C ILE A 49 0.41 -7.76 -3.08
N TYR A 50 1.07 -6.97 -3.93
CA TYR A 50 0.96 -7.08 -5.37
C TYR A 50 1.44 -8.43 -5.90
N LEU A 51 2.61 -8.90 -5.46
CA LEU A 51 3.15 -10.20 -5.86
C LEU A 51 2.26 -11.36 -5.39
N ASN A 52 1.74 -11.30 -4.16
CA ASN A 52 0.81 -12.31 -3.66
C ASN A 52 -0.51 -12.32 -4.43
N TYR A 53 -1.06 -11.14 -4.74
CA TYR A 53 -2.25 -11.01 -5.57
C TYR A 53 -2.01 -11.59 -6.96
N GLN A 54 -0.89 -11.22 -7.60
CA GLN A 54 -0.51 -11.74 -8.91
C GLN A 54 -0.34 -13.27 -8.90
N ARG A 55 0.24 -13.82 -7.83
CA ARG A 55 0.39 -15.27 -7.65
C ARG A 55 -0.96 -15.97 -7.47
N SER A 56 -1.87 -15.39 -6.68
CA SER A 56 -3.22 -15.91 -6.48
C SER A 56 -4.05 -15.90 -7.77
N HIS A 57 -3.94 -14.82 -8.57
CA HIS A 57 -4.59 -14.73 -9.88
C HIS A 57 -4.05 -15.72 -10.91
N ARG A 58 -2.77 -16.09 -10.84
CA ARG A 58 -2.20 -17.17 -11.67
C ARG A 58 -2.61 -18.56 -11.18
N HIS A 59 -3.19 -18.67 -10.00
CA HIS A 59 -3.55 -19.94 -9.37
C HIS A 59 -5.07 -20.14 -9.20
N TYR A 60 -5.90 -19.26 -9.76
CA TYR A 60 -7.22 -19.67 -10.20
C TYR A 60 -7.03 -20.37 -11.56
N PRO A 61 -7.02 -21.71 -11.62
CA PRO A 61 -7.20 -22.35 -12.91
C PRO A 61 -8.60 -21.95 -13.39
N SER A 62 -8.70 -21.68 -14.67
CA SER A 62 -9.94 -21.59 -15.42
C SER A 62 -10.79 -22.86 -15.20
N ILE A 63 -11.54 -22.93 -14.10
CA ILE A 63 -12.65 -23.89 -13.90
C ILE A 63 -13.90 -23.20 -14.44
N GLU A 64 -13.85 -22.80 -15.71
CA GLU A 64 -15.02 -22.24 -16.41
C GLU A 64 -14.77 -22.27 -17.92
N ALA A 65 -14.45 -23.46 -18.45
CA ALA A 65 -14.37 -23.68 -19.89
C ALA A 65 -14.93 -25.05 -20.32
N ASP A 66 -15.77 -25.68 -19.49
CA ASP A 66 -16.57 -26.86 -19.86
C ASP A 66 -17.74 -27.07 -18.87
N ASN A 67 -18.88 -26.42 -19.13
CA ASN A 67 -20.23 -26.94 -18.87
C ASN A 67 -21.28 -26.08 -19.58
#